data_AF-A0AA91GVA5-F1
#
_entry.id   AF-A0AA91GVA5-F1
#
_cell.length_a   1.000
_cell.length_b   1.000
_cell.length_c   1.000
_cell.angle_alpha   90.00
_cell.angle_beta   90.00
_cell.angle_gamma   90.00
#
_symmetry.space_group_name_H-M   'P 1'
#
loop_
_entity.id
_entity.type
_entity.pdbx_description
1 polymer ?
#
loop_
_entity_poly.entity_id
_entity_poly.type
_entity_poly.pdbx_seq_one_letter_code
_entity_poly.pdbx_strand_id
1 'polypeptide(L)'
;LPRDLLPEALAAAKLIQDELFRARALAALADKLPSVLPEALAAAKLIQDEESRATALAALADKLPSVLPEALAAAKLIQDEESRATALAALADKLPSVLPEALAAAKLIQNESDRARALAALALSLSKRPTTLFFPVWGQTLHELSLRTRQNLLTDIKTLVPVIFALGGQEAIAEVSCAISNVARWWH
;
A
#
# COMPACT_ATOMS: atom_id res chain seq x y z
N LEU A 1 17.14 22.41 -0.53
CA LEU A 1 17.00 23.62 0.32
C LEU A 1 18.34 23.89 1.01
N PRO A 2 18.86 25.12 0.99
CA PRO A 2 19.93 25.56 1.90
C PRO A 2 19.55 25.26 3.37
N ARG A 3 20.54 24.90 4.20
CA ARG A 3 20.29 24.56 5.62
C ARG A 3 19.70 25.72 6.41
N ASP A 4 20.09 26.94 6.06
CA ASP A 4 19.68 28.16 6.76
C ASP A 4 18.19 28.49 6.55
N LEU A 5 17.53 27.87 5.56
CA LEU A 5 16.10 28.05 5.28
C LEU A 5 15.22 26.94 5.87
N LEU A 6 15.80 25.95 6.56
CA LEU A 6 15.05 24.85 7.18
C LEU A 6 14.10 25.32 8.29
N PRO A 7 14.47 26.27 9.16
CA PRO A 7 13.55 26.80 10.18
C PRO A 7 12.31 27.46 9.57
N GLU A 8 12.48 28.27 8.52
CA GLU A 8 11.41 28.96 7.81
C GLU A 8 10.52 27.96 7.07
N ALA A 9 11.12 26.97 6.40
CA ALA A 9 10.37 25.93 5.72
C ALA A 9 9.55 25.08 6.71
N LEU A 10 10.10 24.79 7.90
CA LEU A 10 9.37 24.12 8.97
C LEU A 10 8.22 24.98 9.50
N ALA A 11 8.45 26.28 9.73
CA ALA A 11 7.39 27.19 10.15
C ALA A 11 6.26 27.27 9.10
N ALA A 12 6.62 27.38 7.81
CA ALA A 12 5.66 27.37 6.71
C ALA A 12 4.88 26.06 6.64
N ALA A 13 5.55 24.91 6.78
CA ALA A 13 4.89 23.60 6.79
C ALA A 13 3.86 23.49 7.91
N LYS A 14 4.18 23.99 9.13
CA LYS A 14 3.26 23.98 10.28
C LYS A 14 2.02 24.85 10.07
N LEU A 15 2.12 25.91 9.27
CA LEU A 15 1.01 26.83 8.99
C LEU A 15 0.06 26.33 7.88
N ILE A 16 0.39 25.24 7.20
CA ILE A 16 -0.49 24.64 6.19
C ILE A 16 -1.80 24.21 6.88
N GLN A 17 -2.92 24.70 6.34
CA GLN A 17 -4.26 24.45 6.87
C GLN A 17 -4.74 23.03 6.51
N ASP A 18 -4.50 22.62 5.27
CA ASP A 18 -4.81 21.28 4.81
C ASP A 18 -3.97 20.23 5.55
N GLU A 19 -4.63 19.31 6.25
CA GLU A 19 -3.98 18.37 7.16
C GLU A 19 -3.04 17.40 6.43
N LEU A 20 -3.45 16.95 5.24
CA LEU A 20 -2.67 16.07 4.37
C LEU A 20 -1.41 16.77 3.89
N PHE A 21 -1.54 17.99 3.35
CA PHE A 21 -0.40 18.76 2.87
C PHE A 21 0.54 19.15 4.00
N ARG A 22 0.02 19.48 5.19
CA ARG A 22 0.84 19.71 6.38
C ARG A 22 1.66 18.48 6.73
N ALA A 23 1.02 17.32 6.86
CA ALA A 23 1.72 16.08 7.20
C ALA A 23 2.77 15.70 6.13
N ARG A 24 2.44 15.82 4.84
CA ARG A 24 3.37 15.54 3.73
C ARG A 24 4.53 16.53 3.68
N ALA A 25 4.29 17.82 3.95
CA ALA A 25 5.36 18.82 4.01
C ALA A 25 6.33 18.52 5.16
N LEU A 26 5.81 18.17 6.35
CA LEU A 26 6.63 17.76 7.49
C LEU A 26 7.41 16.46 7.18
N ALA A 27 6.77 15.48 6.53
CA ALA A 27 7.42 14.25 6.10
C ALA A 27 8.54 14.49 5.06
N ALA A 28 8.36 15.44 4.15
CA ALA A 28 9.39 15.82 3.18
C ALA A 28 10.58 16.55 3.85
N LEU A 29 10.32 17.39 4.85
CA LEU A 29 11.37 18.07 5.62
C LEU A 29 12.23 17.09 6.42
N ALA A 30 11.69 15.94 6.83
CA ALA A 30 12.42 14.91 7.55
C ALA A 30 13.71 14.43 6.85
N ASP A 31 13.76 14.48 5.52
CA ASP A 31 14.97 14.10 4.75
C ASP A 31 16.18 14.99 5.07
N LYS A 32 15.93 16.22 5.52
CA LYS A 32 16.96 17.20 5.87
C LYS A 32 16.98 17.55 7.34
N LEU A 33 15.88 17.27 8.05
CA LEU A 33 15.71 17.53 9.48
C LEU A 33 14.99 16.34 10.16
N PRO A 34 15.68 15.21 10.40
CA PRO A 34 15.05 13.99 10.93
C PRO A 34 14.31 14.17 12.26
N SER A 35 14.66 15.20 13.03
CA SER A 35 13.98 15.54 14.30
C SER A 35 12.51 15.94 14.13
N VAL A 36 12.03 16.28 12.92
CA VAL A 36 10.62 16.60 12.67
C VAL A 36 9.73 15.36 12.45
N LEU A 37 10.29 14.16 12.39
CA LEU A 37 9.52 12.95 12.13
C LEU A 37 8.42 12.63 13.14
N PRO A 38 8.67 12.73 14.46
CA PRO A 38 7.60 12.53 15.44
C PRO A 38 6.45 13.52 15.25
N GLU A 39 6.76 14.76 14.87
CA GLU A 39 5.76 15.78 14.58
C GLU A 39 4.99 15.48 13.28
N ALA A 40 5.69 15.03 12.24
CA ALA A 40 5.06 14.61 10.99
C ALA A 40 4.12 13.41 11.20
N LEU A 41 4.52 12.44 12.01
CA LEU A 41 3.68 11.31 12.41
C LEU A 41 2.48 11.75 13.25
N ALA A 42 2.67 12.65 14.21
CA ALA A 42 1.58 13.21 15.00
C ALA A 42 0.56 13.94 14.10
N ALA A 43 1.04 14.75 13.14
CA ALA A 43 0.20 15.41 12.16
C ALA A 43 -0.58 14.39 11.31
N ALA A 44 0.08 13.34 10.81
CA ALA A 44 -0.58 12.28 10.04
C ALA A 44 -1.68 11.57 10.85
N LYS A 45 -1.43 11.26 12.13
CA LYS A 45 -2.39 10.59 13.02
C LYS A 45 -3.65 11.41 13.30
N LEU A 46 -3.54 12.74 13.27
CA LEU A 46 -4.65 13.65 13.55
C LEU A 46 -5.54 13.92 12.33
N ILE A 47 -5.14 13.49 11.13
CA ILE A 47 -5.93 13.66 9.91
C ILE A 47 -7.28 12.96 10.07
N GLN A 48 -8.36 13.71 9.86
CA GLN A 48 -9.72 13.19 10.01
C GLN A 48 -10.12 12.27 8.86
N ASP A 49 -9.83 12.70 7.62
CA ASP A 49 -10.08 11.92 6.43
C ASP A 49 -9.15 10.70 6.37
N GLU A 50 -9.73 9.50 6.30
CA GLU A 50 -8.98 8.26 6.45
C GLU A 50 -8.08 7.93 5.25
N GLU A 51 -8.51 8.31 4.04
CA GLU A 51 -7.71 8.17 2.82
C GLU A 51 -6.49 9.10 2.88
N SER A 52 -6.69 10.34 3.31
CA SER A 52 -5.62 11.30 3.57
C SER A 52 -4.69 10.83 4.69
N ARG A 53 -5.24 10.25 5.77
CA ARG A 53 -4.44 9.67 6.85
C ARG A 53 -3.58 8.51 6.34
N ALA A 54 -4.15 7.61 5.56
CA ALA A 54 -3.42 6.52 4.92
C ALA A 54 -2.29 7.05 4.02
N THR A 55 -2.59 8.06 3.20
CA THR A 55 -1.63 8.70 2.30
C THR A 55 -0.48 9.36 3.06
N ALA A 56 -0.76 10.05 4.17
CA ALA A 56 0.26 10.66 5.00
C ALA A 56 1.14 9.63 5.71
N LEU A 57 0.55 8.55 6.26
CA LEU A 57 1.29 7.44 6.85
C LEU A 57 2.17 6.73 5.81
N ALA A 58 1.66 6.54 4.59
CA ALA A 58 2.43 5.99 3.48
C ALA A 58 3.65 6.85 3.13
N ALA A 59 3.50 8.19 3.08
CA ALA A 59 4.60 9.11 2.83
C ALA A 59 5.68 9.08 3.93
N LEU A 60 5.31 8.73 5.16
CA LEU A 60 6.23 8.56 6.29
C LEU A 60 6.95 7.22 6.29
N ALA A 61 6.44 6.20 5.60
CA ALA A 61 7.06 4.88 5.53
C ALA A 61 8.51 4.98 5.02
N ASP A 62 8.80 5.89 4.10
CA ASP A 62 10.14 6.08 3.54
C ASP A 62 11.13 6.80 4.47
N LYS A 63 10.69 7.35 5.61
CA LYS A 63 11.42 8.44 6.28
C LYS A 63 12.27 8.08 7.49
N LEU A 64 12.10 6.93 8.14
CA LEU A 64 13.07 6.28 9.06
C LEU A 64 12.45 5.04 9.74
N PRO A 65 13.25 4.01 10.10
CA PRO A 65 12.74 2.82 10.78
C PRO A 65 12.10 3.08 12.16
N SER A 66 12.51 4.14 12.85
CA SER A 66 12.09 4.42 14.23
C SER A 66 10.60 4.73 14.37
N VAL A 67 9.97 5.32 13.35
CA VAL A 67 8.54 5.68 13.36
C VAL A 67 7.64 4.59 12.78
N LEU A 68 8.21 3.55 12.16
CA LEU A 68 7.44 2.50 11.49
C LEU A 68 6.52 1.71 12.46
N PRO A 69 6.92 1.36 13.70
CA PRO A 69 6.02 0.67 14.63
C PRO A 69 4.78 1.50 14.98
N GLU A 70 4.95 2.81 15.19
CA GLU A 70 3.84 3.70 15.51
C GLU A 70 2.98 4.02 14.27
N ALA A 71 3.60 4.18 13.10
CA ALA A 71 2.88 4.33 11.83
C ALA A 71 2.04 3.08 11.50
N LEU A 72 2.58 1.89 11.79
CA LEU A 72 1.85 0.63 11.70
C LEU A 72 0.67 0.59 12.66
N ALA A 73 0.88 0.97 13.93
CA ALA A 73 -0.21 1.03 14.90
C ALA A 73 -1.32 2.01 14.43
N ALA A 74 -0.94 3.17 13.88
CA ALA A 74 -1.89 4.13 13.33
C ALA A 74 -2.63 3.60 12.10
N ALA A 75 -1.93 2.92 11.17
CA ALA A 75 -2.54 2.31 9.99
C ALA A 75 -3.58 1.26 10.38
N LYS A 76 -3.32 0.45 11.42
CA LYS A 76 -4.27 -0.55 11.94
C LYS A 76 -5.54 0.05 12.52
N LEU A 77 -5.51 1.30 12.99
CA LEU A 77 -6.66 1.98 13.57
C LEU A 77 -7.58 2.65 12.53
N ILE A 78 -7.17 2.68 11.25
CA ILE A 78 -8.02 3.17 10.16
C ILE A 78 -9.23 2.25 10.01
N GLN A 79 -10.43 2.83 10.00
CA GLN A 79 -11.67 2.04 9.95
C GLN A 79 -12.00 1.62 8.53
N ASP A 80 -11.89 2.55 7.58
CA ASP A 80 -12.03 2.34 6.16
C ASP A 80 -11.05 1.28 5.67
N GLU A 81 -11.60 0.21 5.11
CA GLU A 81 -10.84 -1.01 4.82
C GLU A 81 -9.80 -0.77 3.72
N GLU A 82 -10.15 0.07 2.75
CA GLU A 82 -9.30 0.43 1.62
C GLU A 82 -8.13 1.31 2.04
N SER A 83 -8.41 2.36 2.80
CA SER A 83 -7.42 3.26 3.37
C SER A 83 -6.47 2.50 4.30
N ARG A 84 -7.02 1.60 5.14
CA ARG A 84 -6.22 0.71 6.00
C ARG A 84 -5.29 -0.18 5.16
N ALA A 85 -5.82 -0.86 4.15
CA ALA A 85 -5.03 -1.74 3.30
C ALA A 85 -3.95 -0.98 2.51
N THR A 86 -4.27 0.22 2.02
CA THR A 86 -3.32 1.10 1.33
C THR A 86 -2.18 1.54 2.25
N ALA A 87 -2.49 1.96 3.48
CA ALA A 87 -1.47 2.33 4.48
C ALA A 87 -0.58 1.14 4.83
N LEU A 88 -1.16 -0.03 5.08
CA LEU A 88 -0.42 -1.26 5.38
C LEU A 88 0.45 -1.71 4.19
N ALA A 89 -0.02 -1.55 2.95
CA ALA A 89 0.73 -1.89 1.75
C ALA A 89 1.97 -1.01 1.55
N ALA A 90 1.85 0.29 1.86
CA ALA A 90 2.99 1.21 1.83
C ALA A 90 4.02 0.86 2.93
N LEU A 91 3.54 0.55 4.15
CA LEU A 91 4.42 0.14 5.24
C LEU A 91 5.11 -1.20 4.98
N ALA A 92 4.44 -2.12 4.27
CA ALA A 92 5.01 -3.42 3.91
C ALA A 92 6.25 -3.30 3.01
N ASP A 93 6.47 -2.17 2.33
CA ASP A 93 7.72 -1.90 1.59
C ASP A 93 8.94 -1.75 2.51
N LYS A 94 8.75 -1.28 3.75
CA LYS A 94 9.84 -1.14 4.74
C LYS A 94 9.80 -2.17 5.86
N LEU A 95 8.62 -2.69 6.17
CA LEU A 95 8.40 -3.74 7.15
C LEU A 95 7.82 -4.98 6.45
N PRO A 96 8.66 -5.86 5.85
CA PRO A 96 8.18 -7.06 5.18
C PRO A 96 7.33 -7.97 6.10
N SER A 97 7.56 -7.92 7.41
CA SER A 97 6.77 -8.64 8.42
C SER A 97 5.29 -8.25 8.45
N VAL A 98 4.92 -7.07 7.94
CA VAL A 98 3.53 -6.56 7.87
C VAL A 98 2.81 -7.09 6.63
N LEU A 99 3.53 -7.63 5.65
CA LEU A 99 2.95 -8.08 4.38
C LEU A 99 1.77 -9.07 4.55
N PRO A 100 1.86 -10.12 5.40
CA PRO A 100 0.74 -11.05 5.58
C PRO A 100 -0.52 -10.35 6.11
N GLU A 101 -0.35 -9.38 7.00
CA GLU A 101 -1.46 -8.62 7.58
C GLU A 101 -2.05 -7.62 6.57
N ALA A 102 -1.20 -6.94 5.80
CA ALA A 102 -1.63 -6.03 4.74
C ALA A 102 -2.46 -6.77 3.68
N LEU A 103 -2.03 -7.98 3.33
CA LEU A 103 -2.72 -8.84 2.38
C LEU A 103 -4.04 -9.39 2.95
N ALA A 104 -4.05 -9.80 4.22
CA ALA A 104 -5.29 -10.19 4.90
C ALA A 104 -6.30 -9.04 4.93
N ALA A 105 -5.86 -7.82 5.25
CA ALA A 105 -6.71 -6.64 5.23
C ALA A 105 -7.28 -6.35 3.84
N ALA A 106 -6.44 -6.37 2.80
CA ALA A 106 -6.88 -6.17 1.42
C ALA A 106 -7.92 -7.21 0.98
N LYS A 107 -7.72 -8.48 1.35
CA LYS A 107 -8.63 -9.59 0.99
C LYS A 107 -9.98 -9.51 1.68
N LEU A 108 -10.08 -8.88 2.84
CA LEU A 108 -11.33 -8.68 3.57
C LEU A 108 -12.20 -7.56 3.00
N ILE A 109 -11.63 -6.69 2.15
CA ILE A 109 -12.37 -5.57 1.54
C ILE A 109 -13.57 -6.10 0.73
N GLN A 110 -14.76 -5.64 1.10
CA GLN A 110 -16.01 -6.08 0.46
C GLN A 110 -16.18 -5.46 -0.92
N ASN A 111 -15.95 -4.15 -1.04
CA ASN A 111 -16.01 -3.44 -2.32
C ASN A 111 -14.92 -4.00 -3.26
N GLU A 112 -15.36 -4.43 -4.44
CA GLU A 112 -14.50 -5.05 -5.45
C GLU A 112 -13.44 -4.10 -5.99
N SER A 113 -13.82 -2.85 -6.25
CA SER A 113 -12.91 -1.83 -6.78
C SER A 113 -11.81 -1.52 -5.76
N ASP A 114 -12.22 -1.38 -4.51
CA ASP A 114 -11.34 -1.01 -3.41
C ASP A 114 -10.39 -2.15 -3.05
N ARG A 115 -10.90 -3.39 -3.03
CA ARG A 115 -10.09 -4.61 -2.90
C ARG A 115 -9.06 -4.69 -4.01
N ALA A 116 -9.49 -4.47 -5.25
CA ALA A 116 -8.62 -4.55 -6.40
C ALA A 116 -7.53 -3.46 -6.36
N ARG A 117 -7.85 -2.24 -5.90
CA ARG A 117 -6.88 -1.14 -5.67
C ARG A 117 -5.88 -1.49 -4.56
N ALA A 118 -6.34 -2.00 -3.43
CA ALA A 118 -5.47 -2.42 -2.33
C ALA A 118 -4.52 -3.58 -2.73
N LEU A 119 -5.04 -4.59 -3.42
CA LEU A 119 -4.25 -5.69 -3.96
C LEU A 119 -3.24 -5.20 -5.01
N ALA A 120 -3.60 -4.21 -5.85
CA ALA A 120 -2.67 -3.58 -6.79
C ALA A 120 -1.52 -2.85 -6.08
N ALA A 121 -1.82 -2.13 -5.00
CA ALA A 121 -0.82 -1.43 -4.22
C ALA A 121 0.18 -2.42 -3.58
N LEU A 122 -0.33 -3.52 -3.00
CA LEU A 122 0.50 -4.61 -2.48
C LEU A 122 1.34 -5.26 -3.58
N ALA A 123 0.72 -5.53 -4.73
CA ALA A 123 1.36 -6.10 -5.89
C ALA A 123 2.55 -5.26 -6.37
N LEU A 124 2.38 -3.94 -6.43
CA LEU A 124 3.44 -3.02 -6.80
C LEU A 124 4.59 -3.03 -5.79
N SER A 125 4.30 -3.01 -4.49
CA SER A 125 5.34 -3.12 -3.44
C SER A 125 6.09 -4.44 -3.52
N LEU A 126 5.41 -5.54 -3.87
CA LEU A 126 6.01 -6.87 -3.99
C LEU A 126 6.87 -7.04 -5.23
N SER A 127 6.50 -6.42 -6.35
CA SER A 127 7.26 -6.50 -7.60
C SER A 127 8.70 -6.00 -7.48
N LYS A 128 8.99 -5.17 -6.46
CA LYS A 128 10.32 -4.64 -6.16
C LYS A 128 11.17 -5.56 -5.29
N ARG A 129 10.65 -6.72 -4.87
CA ARG A 129 11.28 -7.64 -3.92
C ARG A 129 11.63 -8.98 -4.58
N PRO A 130 12.56 -9.76 -3.99
CA PRO A 130 12.83 -11.13 -4.43
C PRO A 130 11.58 -12.02 -4.36
N THR A 131 11.32 -12.76 -5.43
CA THR A 131 10.14 -13.64 -5.60
C THR A 131 10.02 -14.73 -4.54
N THR A 132 11.14 -15.12 -3.91
CA THR A 132 11.21 -16.12 -2.84
C THR A 132 10.42 -15.75 -1.59
N LEU A 133 10.22 -14.46 -1.32
CA LEU A 133 9.55 -13.99 -0.10
C LEU A 133 8.02 -14.03 -0.20
N PHE A 134 7.45 -14.10 -1.40
CA PHE A 134 6.00 -13.97 -1.57
C PHE A 134 5.34 -15.08 -2.38
N PHE A 135 6.09 -15.98 -3.02
CA PHE A 135 5.51 -17.11 -3.76
C PHE A 135 4.51 -17.97 -2.92
N PRO A 136 4.82 -18.37 -1.66
CA PRO A 136 3.87 -19.16 -0.85
C PRO A 136 2.60 -18.39 -0.49
N VAL A 137 2.77 -17.11 -0.15
CA VAL A 137 1.69 -16.19 0.21
C VAL A 137 0.78 -15.91 -0.99
N TRP A 138 1.37 -15.87 -2.18
CA TRP A 138 0.67 -15.62 -3.44
C TRP A 138 -0.21 -16.80 -3.87
N GLY A 139 0.29 -18.03 -3.77
CA GLY A 139 -0.50 -19.23 -4.08
C GLY A 139 -1.77 -19.32 -3.24
N GLN A 140 -1.65 -19.07 -1.93
CA GLN A 140 -2.81 -18.99 -1.03
C GLN A 140 -3.77 -17.86 -1.42
N THR A 141 -3.24 -16.70 -1.80
CA THR A 141 -4.05 -15.55 -2.21
C THR A 141 -4.87 -15.85 -3.46
N LEU A 142 -4.25 -16.41 -4.50
CA LEU A 142 -4.97 -16.80 -5.70
C LEU A 142 -6.05 -17.85 -5.42
N HIS A 143 -5.76 -18.82 -4.54
CA HIS A 143 -6.76 -19.80 -4.12
C HIS A 143 -7.96 -19.13 -3.45
N GLU A 144 -7.75 -18.23 -2.50
CA GLU A 144 -8.85 -17.55 -1.81
C GLU A 144 -9.64 -16.60 -2.73
N LEU A 145 -8.96 -15.91 -3.66
CA LEU A 145 -9.64 -15.10 -4.67
C LEU A 145 -10.48 -15.98 -5.62
N SER A 146 -10.03 -17.20 -5.91
CA SER A 146 -10.76 -18.13 -6.79
C SER A 146 -12.09 -18.63 -6.21
N LEU A 147 -12.28 -18.53 -4.89
CA LEU A 147 -13.53 -18.88 -4.21
C LEU A 147 -14.61 -17.79 -4.37
N ARG A 148 -14.25 -16.62 -4.93
CA ARG A 148 -15.20 -15.53 -5.20
C ARG A 148 -15.92 -15.74 -6.54
N THR A 149 -16.86 -14.86 -6.85
CA THR A 149 -17.55 -14.91 -8.15
C THR A 149 -16.56 -14.76 -9.31
N ARG A 150 -16.92 -15.29 -10.48
CA ARG A 150 -16.09 -15.17 -11.69
C ARG A 150 -15.76 -13.71 -12.03
N GLN A 151 -16.72 -12.80 -11.88
CA GLN A 151 -16.52 -11.38 -12.15
C GLN A 151 -15.45 -10.79 -11.21
N ASN A 152 -15.55 -11.09 -9.92
CA ASN A 152 -14.65 -10.55 -8.90
C ASN A 152 -13.24 -11.10 -9.10
N LEU A 153 -13.12 -12.39 -9.36
CA LEU A 153 -11.85 -13.02 -9.69
C LEU A 153 -11.18 -12.38 -10.92
N LEU A 154 -11.94 -12.09 -11.98
CA LEU A 154 -11.37 -11.46 -13.18
C LEU A 154 -10.93 -10.01 -12.94
N THR A 155 -11.71 -9.25 -12.16
CA THR A 155 -11.33 -7.89 -11.73
C THR A 155 -10.06 -7.93 -10.89
N ASP A 156 -9.99 -8.83 -9.92
CA ASP A 156 -8.83 -8.99 -9.05
C ASP A 156 -7.60 -9.44 -9.89
N ILE A 157 -7.70 -10.48 -10.73
CA ILE A 157 -6.58 -10.93 -11.59
C ILE A 157 -6.02 -9.80 -12.47
N LYS A 158 -6.89 -8.93 -13.01
CA LYS A 158 -6.46 -7.80 -13.84
C LYS A 158 -5.54 -6.84 -13.08
N THR A 159 -5.79 -6.61 -11.79
CA THR A 159 -4.94 -5.73 -10.98
C THR A 159 -3.64 -6.39 -10.53
N LEU A 160 -3.58 -7.73 -10.60
CA LEU A 160 -2.41 -8.52 -10.24
C LEU A 160 -1.42 -8.75 -11.38
N VAL A 161 -1.67 -8.21 -12.57
CA VAL A 161 -0.76 -8.27 -13.73
C VAL A 161 0.70 -7.92 -13.38
N PRO A 162 1.00 -6.85 -12.61
CA PRO A 162 2.38 -6.55 -12.22
C PRO A 162 3.06 -7.68 -11.42
N VAL A 163 2.32 -8.40 -10.57
CA VAL A 163 2.86 -9.53 -9.81
C VAL A 163 3.02 -10.77 -10.67
N ILE A 164 2.03 -11.06 -11.52
CA ILE A 164 2.13 -12.19 -12.46
C ILE A 164 3.36 -12.00 -13.36
N PHE A 165 3.58 -10.78 -13.85
CA PHE A 165 4.77 -10.41 -14.60
C PHE A 165 6.05 -10.51 -13.76
N ALA A 166 6.06 -10.03 -12.51
CA ALA A 166 7.22 -10.15 -11.64
C ALA A 166 7.59 -11.61 -11.29
N LEU A 167 6.60 -12.51 -11.27
CA LEU A 167 6.79 -13.93 -10.95
C LEU A 167 7.30 -14.77 -12.12
N GLY A 168 6.85 -14.49 -13.35
CA GLY A 168 7.17 -15.33 -14.51
C GLY A 168 7.20 -14.60 -15.85
N GLY A 169 7.34 -13.28 -15.85
CA GLY A 169 7.51 -12.46 -17.05
C GLY A 169 6.30 -12.47 -17.99
N GLN A 170 6.57 -12.24 -19.27
CA GLN A 170 5.56 -12.27 -20.34
C GLN A 170 4.88 -13.64 -20.48
N GLU A 171 5.62 -14.73 -20.22
CA GLU A 171 5.13 -16.10 -20.36
C GLU A 171 4.01 -16.39 -19.35
N ALA A 172 4.21 -16.03 -18.08
CA ALA A 172 3.17 -16.17 -17.05
C ALA A 172 1.90 -15.35 -17.36
N ILE A 173 2.05 -14.15 -17.94
CA ILE A 173 0.89 -13.34 -18.38
C ILE A 173 0.13 -14.04 -19.51
N ALA A 174 0.84 -14.62 -20.47
CA ALA A 174 0.25 -15.35 -21.58
C ALA A 174 -0.45 -16.62 -21.10
N GLU A 175 0.16 -17.37 -20.18
CA GLU A 175 -0.41 -18.57 -19.58
C GLU A 175 -1.69 -18.27 -18.80
N VAL A 176 -1.70 -17.24 -17.94
CA VAL A 176 -2.90 -16.83 -17.21
C VAL A 176 -4.01 -16.41 -18.17
N SER A 177 -3.67 -15.63 -19.21
CA SER A 177 -4.64 -15.19 -20.23
C SER A 177 -5.22 -16.37 -21.02
N CYS A 178 -4.38 -17.35 -21.36
CA CYS A 178 -4.77 -18.59 -22.02
C CYS A 178 -5.68 -19.44 -21.12
N ALA A 179 -5.32 -19.61 -19.85
CA ALA A 179 -6.13 -20.35 -18.88
C ALA A 179 -7.53 -19.73 -18.72
N ILE A 180 -7.63 -18.40 -18.58
CA ILE A 180 -8.90 -17.68 -18.51
C ILE A 180 -9.73 -17.91 -19.77
N SER A 181 -9.10 -17.81 -20.96
CA SER A 181 -9.78 -17.99 -22.25
C SER A 181 -10.27 -19.43 -22.45
N ASN A 182 -9.49 -20.42 -22.03
CA ASN A 182 -9.85 -21.83 -22.13
C ASN A 182 -11.03 -22.18 -21.22
N VAL A 183 -11.01 -21.72 -19.96
CA VAL A 183 -12.14 -21.89 -19.05
C VAL A 183 -13.38 -21.18 -19.59
N ALA A 184 -13.25 -19.98 -20.16
CA ALA A 184 -14.38 -19.27 -20.76
C ALA A 184 -15.02 -20.04 -21.92
N ARG A 185 -14.24 -20.78 -22.71
CA ARG A 185 -14.72 -21.60 -23.83
C ARG A 185 -15.50 -22.85 -23.40
N TRP A 186 -15.33 -23.33 -22.16
CA TRP A 186 -16.03 -24.53 -21.66
C TRP A 186 -17.47 -24.25 -21.24
N TRP A 187 -17.88 -22.98 -21.24
CA TRP A 187 -19.20 -22.53 -20.80
C TRP A 187 -19.95 -21.76 -21.91
N HIS A 188 -19.56 -21.98 -23.17
CA HIS A 188 -20.28 -21.60 -24.38
C HIS A 188 -20.77 -22.86 -25.09
#